data_AF-A0A957N349-F1
#
_entry.id   AF-A0A957N349-F1
#
_cell.length_a   1.000
_cell.length_b   1.000
_cell.length_c   1.000
_cell.angle_alpha   90.00
_cell.angle_beta   90.00
_cell.angle_gamma   90.00
#
_symmetry.space_group_name_H-M   'P 1'
#
loop_
_entity.id
_entity.type
_entity.pdbx_description
1 polymer ?
#
loop_
_entity_poly.entity_id
_entity_poly.type
_entity_poly.pdbx_seq_one_letter_code
_entity_poly.pdbx_strand_id
1 'polypeptide(L)'
;MSPESGQSHLFSLRIWKTASGGEPEYRGKIHHVLSGEVRHFRTWDAMAEFIVAQVEQESAGVDAAADAGPAAGVDPGAQPDP
;
A
#
# COMPACT_ATOMS: atom_id res chain seq x y z
N MET A 1 25.05 -2.14 -12.21
CA MET A 1 23.81 -1.37 -12.01
C MET A 1 22.82 -2.29 -11.35
N SER A 2 22.60 -2.15 -10.05
CA SER A 2 21.48 -2.84 -9.40
C SER A 2 20.20 -2.16 -9.90
N PRO A 3 19.15 -2.91 -10.30
CA PRO A 3 17.89 -2.27 -10.63
C PRO A 3 17.36 -1.61 -9.36
N GLU A 4 17.07 -0.31 -9.43
CA GLU A 4 16.33 0.37 -8.38
C GLU A 4 14.93 -0.26 -8.40
N SER A 5 14.71 -1.26 -7.55
CA SER A 5 13.43 -1.95 -7.42
C SER A 5 12.46 -1.04 -6.64
N GLY A 6 12.13 0.10 -7.24
CA GLY A 6 11.10 0.99 -6.72
C GLY A 6 9.74 0.35 -6.96
N GLN A 7 9.02 0.03 -5.88
CA GLN A 7 7.62 -0.38 -5.97
C GLN A 7 6.81 0.80 -6.54
N SER A 8 5.93 0.50 -7.48
CA SER A 8 5.11 1.52 -8.15
C SER A 8 3.65 1.17 -8.03
N HIS A 9 2.82 2.19 -7.78
CA HIS A 9 1.37 2.08 -7.73
C HIS A 9 0.76 2.77 -8.93
N LEU A 10 -0.21 2.10 -9.57
CA LEU A 10 -0.91 2.65 -10.71
C LEU A 10 -2.35 3.00 -10.34
N PHE A 11 -2.71 4.26 -10.57
CA PHE A 11 -4.04 4.79 -10.28
C PHE A 11 -4.64 5.45 -11.53
N SER A 12 -5.96 5.45 -11.60
CA SER A 12 -6.71 6.39 -12.43
C SER A 12 -7.34 7.46 -11.54
N LEU A 13 -7.22 8.71 -11.96
CA LEU A 13 -7.72 9.88 -11.24
C LEU A 13 -8.79 10.59 -12.08
N ARG A 14 -9.96 10.81 -11.47
CA ARG A 14 -11.01 11.67 -12.02
C ARG A 14 -11.23 12.85 -11.09
N ILE A 15 -11.16 14.06 -11.62
CA ILE A 15 -11.44 15.31 -10.88
C ILE A 15 -12.60 16.03 -11.56
N TRP A 16 -13.53 16.57 -10.79
CA TRP A 16 -14.61 17.39 -11.31
C TRP A 16 -15.03 18.44 -10.29
N LYS A 17 -15.55 19.57 -10.78
CA LYS A 17 -16.17 20.60 -9.93
C LYS A 17 -17.61 20.20 -9.64
N THR A 18 -18.07 20.40 -8.41
CA THR A 18 -19.49 20.35 -8.07
C THR A 18 -19.96 21.76 -7.73
N ALA A 19 -20.99 22.24 -8.42
CA ALA A 19 -21.63 23.51 -8.15
C ALA A 19 -22.80 23.27 -7.19
N SER A 20 -22.51 23.08 -5.91
CA SER A 20 -23.54 22.97 -4.87
C SER A 20 -23.79 24.35 -4.25
N GLY A 21 -24.46 25.23 -5.00
CA GLY A 21 -25.08 26.47 -4.48
C GLY A 21 -24.18 27.52 -3.81
N GLY A 22 -22.86 27.32 -3.78
CA GLY A 22 -21.87 28.17 -3.13
C GLY A 22 -20.52 28.14 -3.85
N GLU A 23 -19.42 28.16 -3.10
CA GLU A 23 -18.06 28.08 -3.67
C GLU A 23 -17.86 26.75 -4.43
N PRO A 24 -17.11 26.77 -5.55
CA PRO A 24 -16.86 25.57 -6.35
C PRO A 24 -16.05 24.56 -5.52
N GLU A 25 -16.71 23.48 -5.12
CA GLU A 25 -16.04 22.38 -4.45
C GLU A 25 -15.43 21.43 -5.49
N TYR A 26 -14.16 21.10 -5.32
CA TYR A 26 -13.52 20.05 -6.12
C TYR A 26 -13.85 18.69 -5.52
N ARG A 27 -14.21 17.73 -6.37
CA ARG A 27 -14.37 16.32 -6.00
C ARG A 27 -13.39 15.49 -6.80
N GLY A 28 -12.89 14.45 -6.14
CA GLY A 28 -11.96 13.49 -6.71
C GLY A 28 -12.46 12.07 -6.56
N LYS A 29 -12.07 11.22 -7.52
CA LYS A 29 -12.16 9.77 -7.40
C LYS A 29 -10.82 9.17 -7.81
N ILE A 30 -10.25 8.36 -6.94
CA ILE A 30 -9.11 7.51 -7.25
C ILE A 30 -9.62 6.09 -7.41
N HIS A 31 -9.12 5.41 -8.43
CA HIS A 31 -9.29 3.97 -8.62
C HIS A 31 -7.91 3.34 -8.78
N HIS A 32 -7.52 2.48 -7.84
CA HIS A 32 -6.27 1.74 -7.89
C HIS A 32 -6.39 0.59 -8.90
N VAL A 33 -5.58 0.63 -9.95
CA VAL A 33 -5.77 -0.18 -11.16
C VAL A 33 -5.59 -1.67 -10.86
N LEU A 34 -4.66 -2.03 -9.98
CA LEU A 34 -4.36 -3.43 -9.69
C LEU A 34 -5.34 -4.05 -8.68
N SER A 35 -5.67 -3.33 -7.60
CA SER A 35 -6.58 -3.85 -6.56
C SER A 35 -8.06 -3.68 -6.88
N GLY A 36 -8.39 -2.74 -7.77
CA GLY A 36 -9.78 -2.31 -7.99
C GLY A 36 -10.36 -1.39 -6.90
N GLU A 37 -9.61 -1.06 -5.83
CA GLU A 37 -10.11 -0.16 -4.78
C GLU A 37 -10.48 1.22 -5.37
N VAL A 38 -11.66 1.71 -5.01
CA VAL A 38 -12.16 3.02 -5.40
C VAL A 38 -12.41 3.88 -4.17
N ARG A 39 -11.83 5.09 -4.16
CA ARG A 39 -11.99 6.06 -3.08
C ARG A 39 -12.40 7.42 -3.61
N HIS A 40 -13.32 8.07 -2.91
CA HIS A 40 -13.84 9.40 -3.25
C HIS A 40 -13.31 10.46 -2.29
N PHE A 41 -13.02 11.64 -2.81
CA PHE A 41 -12.40 12.74 -2.06
C PHE A 41 -13.18 14.03 -2.25
N ARG A 42 -13.25 14.83 -1.18
CA ARG A 42 -13.90 16.14 -1.17
C ARG A 42 -12.94 17.32 -1.18
N THR A 43 -11.67 17.06 -0.89
CA THR A 43 -10.59 18.05 -0.88
C THR A 43 -9.41 17.49 -1.66
N TRP A 44 -8.57 18.40 -2.17
CA TRP A 44 -7.34 18.03 -2.84
C TRP A 44 -6.31 17.45 -1.87
N ASP A 45 -6.16 18.06 -0.69
CA ASP A 45 -5.16 17.68 0.29
C ASP A 45 -5.32 16.23 0.76
N ALA A 46 -6.55 15.82 1.10
CA ALA A 46 -6.84 14.44 1.51
C ALA A 46 -6.56 13.40 0.40
N MET A 47 -6.64 13.83 -0.86
CA MET A 47 -6.35 12.97 -2.00
C MET A 47 -4.84 12.83 -2.23
N ALA A 48 -4.08 13.92 -2.07
CA ALA A 48 -2.63 13.89 -2.15
C ALA A 48 -2.02 13.05 -1.01
N GLU A 49 -2.48 13.25 0.22
CA GLU A 49 -2.05 12.46 1.39
C GLU A 49 -2.27 10.96 1.17
N PHE A 50 -3.42 10.58 0.58
CA PHE A 50 -3.70 9.18 0.27
C PHE A 50 -2.71 8.59 -0.74
N ILE A 51 -2.39 9.30 -1.82
CA ILE A 51 -1.46 8.79 -2.86
C ILE A 51 -0.07 8.59 -2.26
N VAL A 52 0.41 9.53 -1.45
CA VAL A 52 1.72 9.43 -0.77
C VAL A 52 1.74 8.24 0.19
N ALA A 53 0.72 8.10 1.02
CA ALA A 53 0.62 7.01 1.99
C ALA A 53 0.63 5.61 1.34
N GLN A 54 0.10 5.45 0.12
CA GLN A 54 0.14 4.18 -0.61
C GLN A 54 1.57 3.79 -1.01
N VAL A 55 2.37 4.76 -1.45
CA VAL A 55 3.78 4.53 -1.82
C VAL A 55 4.62 4.21 -0.57
N GLU A 56 4.30 4.83 0.57
CA GLU A 56 5.03 4.61 1.83
C GLU A 56 4.67 3.29 2.54
N GLN A 57 3.40 2.86 2.51
CA GLN A 57 2.95 1.66 3.24
C GLN A 57 3.61 0.35 2.78
N GLU A 58 3.83 0.17 1.48
CA GLU A 58 4.46 -1.07 0.98
C GLU A 58 5.98 -1.09 1.20
N SER A 59 6.59 0.09 1.29
CA SER A 59 8.01 0.23 1.66
C SER A 59 8.29 -0.36 3.06
N ALA A 60 7.32 -0.29 3.97
CA ALA A 60 7.44 -0.83 5.33
C ALA A 60 7.11 -2.34 5.44
N GLY A 61 6.54 -2.96 4.40
CA GLY A 61 6.15 -4.37 4.41
C GLY A 61 7.30 -5.36 4.14
N VAL A 62 8.41 -4.88 3.57
CA VAL A 62 9.56 -5.72 3.18
C VAL A 62 10.57 -5.87 4.34
N ASP A 63 10.62 -4.90 5.25
CA ASP A 63 11.56 -4.93 6.39
C ASP A 63 11.15 -5.92 7.50
N ALA A 64 9.86 -6.29 7.59
CA ALA A 64 9.36 -7.20 8.63
C ALA A 64 9.58 -8.69 8.33
N ALA A 65 9.82 -9.07 7.07
CA ALA A 65 9.98 -10.47 6.66
C ALA A 65 11.45 -10.95 6.71
N ALA A 66 12.41 -10.04 6.81
CA ALA A 66 13.84 -10.38 6.81
C ALA A 66 14.40 -10.81 8.19
N ASP A 67 13.63 -10.65 9.27
CA ASP A 67 14.08 -10.97 10.65
C ASP A 67 13.71 -12.40 11.11
N ALA A 68 12.97 -13.18 10.31
CA ALA A 68 12.75 -14.59 10.59
C ALA A 68 13.95 -15.42 10.12
N GLY A 69 15.06 -15.34 10.85
CA GLY A 69 16.23 -16.20 10.66
C GLY A 69 15.86 -17.69 10.72
N PRO A 70 16.56 -18.56 9.97
CA PRO A 70 16.23 -19.97 9.95
C PRO A 70 16.64 -20.58 11.30
N ALA A 71 15.66 -20.99 12.11
CA ALA A 71 15.92 -21.91 13.21
C ALA A 71 16.33 -23.25 12.59
N ALA A 72 17.64 -23.39 12.43
CA ALA A 72 18.33 -24.61 12.06
C ALA A 72 17.87 -25.76 12.96
N GLY A 73 17.75 -26.94 12.34
CA GLY A 73 17.23 -28.14 12.96
C GLY A 73 17.98 -28.58 14.20
N VAL A 74 17.23 -29.27 15.06
CA VAL A 74 17.78 -30.28 15.96
C VAL A 74 17.09 -31.60 15.60
N ASP A 75 17.94 -32.56 15.24
CA ASP A 75 17.69 -33.90 14.72
C ASP A 75 16.99 -34.82 15.75
N PRO A 76 16.28 -35.88 15.32
CA PRO A 76 15.39 -36.67 16.17
C PRO A 76 16.13 -37.82 16.86
N GLY A 77 16.03 -37.93 18.18
CA GLY A 77 16.50 -39.13 18.86
C GLY A 77 16.48 -39.06 20.37
N ALA A 78 15.48 -39.69 20.99
CA ALA A 78 15.62 -40.44 22.23
C ALA A 78 14.30 -41.15 22.57
N GLN A 79 14.18 -42.40 22.15
CA GLN A 79 13.47 -43.43 22.90
C GLN A 79 14.53 -44.44 23.34
N PRO A 80 14.71 -44.66 24.64
CA PRO A 80 14.58 -46.02 25.21
C PRO A 80 13.95 -46.00 26.63
N ASP A 81 12.89 -46.79 26.90
CA ASP A 81 12.83 -48.17 27.45
C ASP A 81 12.98 -48.26 28.99
N PRO A 82 12.46 -49.29 29.69
CA PRO A 82 11.51 -50.34 29.30
C PRO A 82 10.14 -50.29 30.02
#